data_AF-K2N293-F1
#
_entry.id   AF-K2N293-F1
#
_cell.length_a   1.000
_cell.length_b   1.000
_cell.length_c   1.000
_cell.angle_alpha   90.00
_cell.angle_beta   90.00
_cell.angle_gamma   90.00
#
_symmetry.space_group_name_H-M   'P 1'
#
loop_
_entity.id
_entity.type
_entity.pdbx_description
1 polymer ?
#
loop_
_entity_poly.entity_id
_entity_poly.type
_entity_poly.pdbx_seq_one_letter_code
_entity_poly.pdbx_strand_id
1 'polypeptide(L)'
;MATPLDVLFDDPENQPEDGAVPQSVLDEMRAFSAYLDQTVPPKRAIDRNILIATWNIAHFRSLTRKWSVPLSSDDSPKRDYRSLWAITEILSRFDVIAVQEVGEDFGALRSAMKVLGPNWSFLMTDRNAGVGGNDEHMAYLFDTTRVALSGLAGELVVPDEAEEFGFDAGSFKKQFARNPYAVSFRTRDTTFILVTTHIDYGDVDKERLPELRGIARWMQSWAARERRWHHNLIVLGDFNLERTGNRLYEAFVETGLEVPFVLQSHPRTIYARASEPEKASYHDQIAWFSKGNAALIGLELTDGGIVEIWGRLLNDLGLTKRNFAFRISDHHPLWVEFRLPQDVTG
;
A
#
# COMPACT_ATOMS: atom_id res chain seq x y z
N MET A 1 -4.50 21.16 -23.38
CA MET A 1 -3.25 20.38 -23.19
C MET A 1 -3.67 18.95 -22.95
N ALA A 2 -2.94 17.97 -23.48
CA ALA A 2 -3.26 16.58 -23.21
C ALA A 2 -2.96 16.23 -21.75
N THR A 3 -3.82 15.45 -21.12
CA THR A 3 -3.65 14.93 -19.75
C THR A 3 -3.52 13.41 -19.77
N PRO A 4 -2.94 12.77 -18.74
CA PRO A 4 -2.94 11.30 -18.64
C PRO A 4 -4.35 10.70 -18.62
N LEU A 5 -5.36 11.49 -18.20
CA LEU A 5 -6.76 11.05 -18.12
C LEU A 5 -7.49 11.10 -19.47
N ASP A 6 -6.89 11.67 -20.52
CA ASP A 6 -7.54 11.78 -21.83
C ASP A 6 -7.95 10.40 -22.38
N VAL A 7 -7.22 9.35 -22.03
CA VAL A 7 -7.54 7.95 -22.38
C VAL A 7 -8.89 7.47 -21.85
N LEU A 8 -9.40 8.10 -20.78
CA LEU A 8 -10.73 7.80 -20.25
C LEU A 8 -11.82 8.43 -21.11
N PHE A 9 -11.53 9.60 -21.69
CA PHE A 9 -12.50 10.46 -22.36
C PHE A 9 -12.78 10.07 -23.82
N ASP A 10 -12.01 9.12 -24.36
CA ASP A 10 -12.35 8.40 -25.59
C ASP A 10 -13.72 7.70 -25.48
N ASP A 11 -14.11 7.34 -24.26
CA ASP A 11 -15.46 6.91 -23.92
C ASP A 11 -16.30 8.13 -23.48
N PRO A 12 -17.37 8.49 -24.25
CA PRO A 12 -18.21 9.63 -23.94
C PRO A 12 -18.84 9.59 -22.54
N GLU A 13 -19.03 8.40 -21.95
CA GLU A 13 -19.59 8.28 -20.61
C GLU A 13 -18.64 8.83 -19.53
N ASN A 14 -17.34 8.87 -19.80
CA ASN A 14 -16.36 9.39 -18.85
C ASN A 14 -16.01 10.86 -19.10
N GLN A 15 -16.70 11.55 -20.02
CA GLN A 15 -16.43 12.98 -20.26
C GLN A 15 -16.69 13.79 -18.97
N PRO A 16 -15.79 14.73 -18.60
CA PRO A 16 -15.99 15.54 -17.42
C PRO A 16 -17.22 16.44 -17.53
N GLU A 17 -18.10 16.38 -16.54
CA GLU A 17 -19.35 17.14 -16.48
C GLU A 17 -19.10 18.64 -16.30
N ASP A 18 -17.97 19.03 -15.72
CA ASP A 18 -17.54 20.42 -15.53
C ASP A 18 -16.67 20.95 -16.69
N GLY A 19 -16.55 20.17 -17.77
CA GLY A 19 -15.92 20.58 -19.01
C GLY A 19 -14.40 20.38 -19.04
N ALA A 20 -13.68 21.34 -19.61
CA ALA A 20 -12.24 21.22 -19.81
C ALA A 20 -11.48 21.28 -18.48
N VAL A 21 -10.31 20.61 -18.44
CA VAL A 21 -9.42 20.64 -17.27
C VAL A 21 -9.06 22.08 -16.89
N PRO A 22 -9.29 22.51 -15.64
CA PRO A 22 -8.92 23.85 -15.20
C PRO A 22 -7.39 24.03 -15.18
N GLN A 23 -6.93 25.25 -15.48
CA GLN A 23 -5.49 25.56 -15.48
C GLN A 23 -4.84 25.34 -14.09
N SER A 24 -5.58 25.60 -13.01
CA SER A 24 -5.12 25.34 -11.64
C SER A 24 -4.82 23.86 -11.38
N VAL A 25 -5.61 22.95 -11.96
CA VAL A 25 -5.39 21.50 -11.85
C VAL A 25 -4.12 21.09 -12.60
N LEU A 26 -3.89 21.64 -13.80
CA LEU A 26 -2.67 21.37 -14.56
C LEU A 26 -1.43 21.85 -13.82
N ASP A 27 -1.49 23.04 -13.20
CA ASP A 27 -0.35 23.61 -12.48
C ASP A 27 -0.07 22.87 -11.17
N GLU A 28 -1.11 22.45 -10.43
CA GLU A 28 -0.94 21.57 -9.26
C GLU A 28 -0.30 20.25 -9.65
N MET A 29 -0.81 19.58 -10.69
CA MET A 29 -0.31 18.26 -11.09
C MET A 29 1.11 18.32 -11.63
N ARG A 30 1.50 19.41 -12.30
CA ARG A 30 2.91 19.65 -12.68
C ARG A 30 3.80 19.81 -11.45
N ALA A 31 3.36 20.59 -10.46
CA ALA A 31 4.12 20.79 -9.22
C ALA A 31 4.22 19.49 -8.41
N PHE A 32 3.15 18.71 -8.37
CA PHE A 32 3.11 17.43 -7.67
C PHE A 32 4.00 16.37 -8.34
N SER A 33 3.98 16.28 -9.67
CA SER A 33 4.91 15.42 -10.42
C SER A 33 6.37 15.78 -10.11
N ALA A 34 6.72 17.07 -10.13
CA ALA A 34 8.08 17.52 -9.82
C ALA A 34 8.49 17.23 -8.37
N TYR A 35 7.54 17.29 -7.43
CA TYR A 35 7.76 16.86 -6.05
C TYR A 35 8.03 15.35 -5.97
N LEU A 36 7.24 14.53 -6.66
CA LEU A 36 7.44 13.08 -6.68
C LEU A 36 8.77 12.70 -7.33
N ASP A 37 9.22 13.41 -8.37
CA ASP A 37 10.53 13.19 -9.01
C ASP A 37 11.71 13.44 -8.05
N GLN A 38 11.52 14.31 -7.06
CA GLN A 38 12.50 14.60 -6.01
C GLN A 38 12.37 13.65 -4.80
N THR A 39 11.20 13.02 -4.63
CA THR A 39 10.87 12.23 -3.44
C THR A 39 11.11 10.75 -3.65
N VAL A 40 10.71 10.22 -4.82
CA VAL A 40 10.82 8.81 -5.15
C VAL A 40 11.88 8.65 -6.24
N PRO A 41 12.92 7.83 -6.03
CA PRO A 41 13.94 7.64 -7.05
C PRO A 41 13.34 7.01 -8.31
N PRO A 42 13.90 7.28 -9.50
CA PRO A 42 13.35 6.74 -10.74
C PRO A 42 13.55 5.23 -10.85
N LYS A 43 12.66 4.56 -11.59
CA LYS A 43 12.82 3.16 -12.01
C LYS A 43 14.03 3.03 -12.94
N ARG A 44 15.03 2.23 -12.57
CA ARG A 44 16.30 2.10 -13.31
C ARG A 44 16.35 0.87 -14.20
N ALA A 45 16.89 1.01 -15.42
CA ALA A 45 17.00 -0.10 -16.37
C ALA A 45 18.33 -0.88 -16.26
N ILE A 46 19.44 -0.19 -16.00
CA ILE A 46 20.80 -0.75 -16.00
C ILE A 46 21.12 -1.31 -14.61
N ASP A 47 21.24 -0.44 -13.62
CA ASP A 47 21.42 -0.73 -12.19
C ASP A 47 20.06 -0.96 -11.51
N ARG A 48 19.26 -1.88 -12.08
CA ARG A 48 17.85 -2.07 -11.74
C ARG A 48 17.60 -2.11 -10.23
N ASN A 49 16.92 -1.05 -9.77
CA ASN A 49 16.27 -1.00 -8.46
C ASN A 49 14.88 -1.65 -8.54
N ILE A 50 14.31 -1.93 -7.38
CA ILE A 50 12.91 -2.31 -7.21
C ILE A 50 12.26 -1.40 -6.19
N LEU A 51 11.15 -0.78 -6.58
CA LEU A 51 10.38 0.14 -5.76
C LEU A 51 9.10 -0.55 -5.29
N ILE A 52 9.01 -0.80 -3.98
CA ILE A 52 7.86 -1.44 -3.35
C ILE A 52 7.18 -0.43 -2.44
N ALA A 53 5.86 -0.34 -2.53
CA ALA A 53 5.06 0.53 -1.68
C ALA A 53 3.87 -0.19 -1.05
N THR A 54 3.31 0.44 -0.02
CA THR A 54 1.99 0.14 0.53
C THR A 54 1.18 1.42 0.68
N TRP A 55 -0.12 1.35 0.43
CA TRP A 55 -1.00 2.50 0.57
C TRP A 55 -2.46 2.10 0.84
N ASN A 56 -2.99 2.48 1.99
CA ASN A 56 -4.43 2.53 2.21
C ASN A 56 -5.00 3.76 1.46
N ILE A 57 -5.83 3.55 0.44
CA ILE A 57 -6.36 4.64 -0.43
C ILE A 57 -7.71 5.18 0.08
N ALA A 58 -8.13 4.79 1.30
CA ALA A 58 -9.35 5.23 1.97
C ALA A 58 -10.61 5.10 1.11
N HIS A 59 -11.31 3.97 1.21
CA HIS A 59 -12.50 3.67 0.42
C HIS A 59 -12.31 3.89 -1.10
N PHE A 60 -11.35 3.19 -1.71
CA PHE A 60 -11.07 3.26 -3.15
C PHE A 60 -12.17 2.53 -3.95
N ARG A 61 -13.31 3.22 -4.08
CA ARG A 61 -14.55 2.76 -4.70
C ARG A 61 -14.78 3.43 -6.05
N SER A 62 -15.76 4.34 -6.13
CA SER A 62 -16.07 5.11 -7.34
C SER A 62 -15.42 6.51 -7.35
N LEU A 63 -15.71 7.27 -8.40
CA LEU A 63 -15.36 8.69 -8.54
C LEU A 63 -16.49 9.49 -9.19
N THR A 64 -16.56 10.77 -8.89
CA THR A 64 -17.40 11.75 -9.59
C THR A 64 -16.70 12.24 -10.85
N ARG A 65 -17.42 12.31 -11.96
CA ARG A 65 -16.91 12.65 -13.30
C ARG A 65 -16.71 14.17 -13.48
N LYS A 66 -15.97 14.79 -12.57
CA LYS A 66 -15.64 16.22 -12.56
C LYS A 66 -14.15 16.40 -12.33
N TRP A 67 -13.57 17.51 -12.76
CA TRP A 67 -12.19 17.87 -12.43
C TRP A 67 -12.04 18.40 -11.01
N SER A 68 -13.10 18.98 -10.44
CA SER A 68 -13.00 19.57 -9.11
C SER A 68 -14.34 19.56 -8.39
N VAL A 69 -14.50 18.70 -7.38
CA VAL A 69 -15.66 18.67 -6.51
C VAL A 69 -15.46 19.60 -5.30
N PRO A 70 -16.11 20.78 -5.26
CA PRO A 70 -15.90 21.76 -4.20
C PRO A 70 -16.42 21.22 -2.86
N LEU A 71 -15.95 21.82 -1.76
CA LEU A 71 -16.35 21.42 -0.40
C LEU A 71 -17.86 21.49 -0.18
N SER A 72 -18.53 22.47 -0.76
CA SER A 72 -19.98 22.72 -0.64
C SER A 72 -20.86 21.87 -1.54
N SER A 73 -20.28 21.04 -2.43
CA SER A 73 -21.07 20.20 -3.33
C SER A 73 -21.78 19.08 -2.55
N ASP A 74 -22.90 18.58 -3.07
CA ASP A 74 -23.58 17.36 -2.61
C ASP A 74 -23.16 16.11 -3.41
N ASP A 75 -22.22 16.24 -4.37
CA ASP A 75 -21.71 15.12 -5.18
C ASP A 75 -21.22 13.96 -4.29
N SER A 76 -21.51 12.73 -4.68
CA SER A 76 -21.03 11.53 -4.00
C SER A 76 -20.69 10.45 -5.02
N PRO A 77 -19.48 9.85 -4.98
CA PRO A 77 -18.41 10.10 -4.00
C PRO A 77 -17.67 11.42 -4.23
N LYS A 78 -16.93 11.89 -3.21
CA LYS A 78 -16.16 13.15 -3.31
C LYS A 78 -14.88 13.04 -4.16
N ARG A 79 -14.34 11.84 -4.34
CA ARG A 79 -13.18 11.57 -5.19
C ARG A 79 -13.52 11.91 -6.64
N ASP A 80 -12.68 12.66 -7.32
CA ASP A 80 -12.93 13.19 -8.65
C ASP A 80 -11.75 12.91 -9.62
N TYR A 81 -11.77 13.45 -10.84
CA TYR A 81 -10.69 13.21 -11.82
C TYR A 81 -9.34 13.79 -11.39
N ARG A 82 -9.33 14.93 -10.67
CA ARG A 82 -8.09 15.48 -10.12
C ARG A 82 -7.51 14.57 -9.04
N SER A 83 -8.36 14.03 -8.17
CA SER A 83 -7.95 12.98 -7.24
C SER A 83 -7.40 11.75 -7.94
N LEU A 84 -8.09 11.26 -8.98
CA LEU A 84 -7.65 10.10 -9.75
C LEU A 84 -6.28 10.33 -10.40
N TRP A 85 -6.05 11.54 -10.94
CA TRP A 85 -4.74 11.90 -11.50
C TRP A 85 -3.65 11.86 -10.42
N ALA A 86 -3.88 12.46 -9.26
CA ALA A 86 -2.92 12.40 -8.16
C ALA A 86 -2.62 10.96 -7.70
N ILE A 87 -3.66 10.13 -7.53
CA ILE A 87 -3.52 8.72 -7.14
C ILE A 87 -2.70 7.96 -8.19
N THR A 88 -3.04 8.08 -9.48
CA THR A 88 -2.35 7.36 -10.56
C THR A 88 -0.91 7.84 -10.75
N GLU A 89 -0.65 9.13 -10.55
CA GLU A 89 0.70 9.69 -10.56
C GLU A 89 1.58 9.05 -9.47
N ILE A 90 1.05 8.90 -8.25
CA ILE A 90 1.73 8.20 -7.14
C ILE A 90 1.95 6.73 -7.47
N LEU A 91 0.89 6.01 -7.86
CA LEU A 91 0.95 4.58 -8.18
C LEU A 91 2.02 4.31 -9.23
N SER A 92 2.12 5.17 -10.26
CA SER A 92 3.05 5.00 -11.38
C SER A 92 4.54 4.96 -10.98
N ARG A 93 4.88 5.53 -9.80
CA ARG A 93 6.26 5.63 -9.31
C ARG A 93 6.83 4.30 -8.84
N PHE A 94 5.97 3.34 -8.48
CA PHE A 94 6.40 2.08 -7.87
C PHE A 94 6.38 0.91 -8.86
N ASP A 95 7.18 -0.11 -8.63
CA ASP A 95 7.16 -1.34 -9.43
C ASP A 95 6.02 -2.26 -8.98
N VAL A 96 5.77 -2.31 -7.67
CA VAL A 96 4.65 -3.00 -7.03
C VAL A 96 4.14 -2.17 -5.86
N ILE A 97 2.82 -2.06 -5.73
CA ILE A 97 2.19 -1.42 -4.58
C ILE A 97 1.06 -2.28 -4.02
N ALA A 98 1.09 -2.53 -2.71
CA ALA A 98 -0.05 -3.09 -1.99
C ALA A 98 -1.05 -1.97 -1.70
N VAL A 99 -2.31 -2.18 -2.06
CA VAL A 99 -3.40 -1.24 -1.86
C VAL A 99 -4.44 -1.88 -0.94
N GLN A 100 -4.77 -1.16 0.13
CA GLN A 100 -5.85 -1.52 1.05
C GLN A 100 -7.10 -0.66 0.78
N GLU A 101 -8.25 -1.12 1.26
CA GLU A 101 -9.57 -0.47 1.13
C GLU A 101 -10.08 -0.30 -0.30
N VAL A 102 -9.78 -1.26 -1.19
CA VAL A 102 -10.46 -1.33 -2.49
C VAL A 102 -11.87 -1.86 -2.24
N GLY A 103 -12.91 -1.05 -2.42
CA GLY A 103 -14.28 -1.51 -2.15
C GLY A 103 -14.93 -2.22 -3.34
N GLU A 104 -16.20 -2.60 -3.19
CA GLU A 104 -16.96 -3.40 -4.17
C GLU A 104 -17.22 -2.69 -5.53
N ASP A 105 -17.28 -1.36 -5.54
CA ASP A 105 -17.39 -0.60 -6.79
C ASP A 105 -15.99 -0.31 -7.33
N PHE A 106 -15.62 -0.97 -8.42
CA PHE A 106 -14.31 -0.81 -9.06
C PHE A 106 -14.22 0.38 -10.02
N GLY A 107 -15.14 1.35 -9.97
CA GLY A 107 -15.12 2.54 -10.84
C GLY A 107 -13.78 3.29 -10.84
N ALA A 108 -13.24 3.60 -9.66
CA ALA A 108 -11.95 4.27 -9.52
C ALA A 108 -10.77 3.36 -9.84
N LEU A 109 -10.79 2.10 -9.42
CA LEU A 109 -9.73 1.14 -9.76
C LEU A 109 -9.61 0.94 -11.27
N ARG A 110 -10.72 0.68 -11.97
CA ARG A 110 -10.71 0.49 -13.43
C ARG A 110 -10.25 1.74 -14.17
N SER A 111 -10.66 2.92 -13.70
CA SER A 111 -10.21 4.19 -14.27
C SER A 111 -8.70 4.39 -14.03
N ALA A 112 -8.21 4.07 -12.83
CA ALA A 112 -6.78 4.14 -12.51
C ALA A 112 -5.96 3.20 -13.39
N MET A 113 -6.39 1.96 -13.58
CA MET A 113 -5.70 0.99 -14.44
C MET A 113 -5.66 1.43 -15.92
N LYS A 114 -6.74 2.05 -16.42
CA LYS A 114 -6.75 2.63 -17.78
C LYS A 114 -5.73 3.78 -17.91
N VAL A 115 -5.64 4.67 -16.92
CA VAL A 115 -4.69 5.80 -16.90
C VAL A 115 -3.25 5.31 -16.76
N LEU A 116 -2.99 4.34 -15.88
CA LEU A 116 -1.67 3.71 -15.73
C LEU A 116 -1.22 3.00 -17.02
N GLY A 117 -2.17 2.50 -17.80
CA GLY A 117 -1.95 2.01 -19.15
C GLY A 117 -1.67 0.49 -19.23
N PRO A 118 -1.41 -0.02 -20.45
CA PRO A 118 -1.45 -1.45 -20.74
C PRO A 118 -0.34 -2.28 -20.09
N ASN A 119 0.72 -1.62 -19.60
CA ASN A 119 1.82 -2.28 -18.90
C ASN A 119 1.54 -2.50 -17.42
N TRP A 120 0.39 -2.05 -16.91
CA TRP A 120 0.01 -2.25 -15.52
C TRP A 120 -1.01 -3.38 -15.40
N SER A 121 -0.83 -4.19 -14.37
CA SER A 121 -1.76 -5.25 -14.00
C SER A 121 -2.05 -5.19 -12.51
N PHE A 122 -3.10 -5.86 -12.08
CA PHE A 122 -3.39 -6.05 -10.66
C PHE A 122 -3.85 -7.47 -10.36
N LEU A 123 -3.70 -7.85 -9.09
CA LEU A 123 -4.34 -9.01 -8.46
C LEU A 123 -5.02 -8.53 -7.20
N MET A 124 -6.13 -9.17 -6.82
CA MET A 124 -6.83 -8.83 -5.59
C MET A 124 -7.41 -10.07 -4.92
N THR A 125 -7.65 -9.98 -3.62
CA THR A 125 -8.46 -10.95 -2.88
C THR A 125 -9.91 -10.93 -3.34
N ASP A 126 -10.68 -11.96 -2.99
CA ASP A 126 -12.14 -11.81 -2.98
C ASP A 126 -12.55 -10.82 -1.86
N ARG A 127 -13.84 -10.44 -1.85
CA ARG A 127 -14.39 -9.52 -0.86
C ARG A 127 -14.37 -10.18 0.52
N ASN A 128 -13.79 -9.51 1.51
CA ASN A 128 -13.90 -9.95 2.91
C ASN A 128 -15.35 -9.82 3.39
N ALA A 129 -16.04 -10.94 3.58
CA ALA A 129 -17.42 -10.97 4.02
C ALA A 129 -17.55 -10.80 5.54
N GLY A 130 -18.55 -10.04 5.98
CA GLY A 130 -18.87 -9.83 7.39
C GLY A 130 -18.51 -8.45 7.91
N VAL A 131 -19.00 -8.11 9.12
CA VAL A 131 -18.96 -6.74 9.67
C VAL A 131 -17.53 -6.19 9.82
N GLY A 132 -16.53 -7.03 10.10
CA GLY A 132 -15.12 -6.60 10.20
C GLY A 132 -14.41 -6.46 8.85
N GLY A 133 -14.91 -7.12 7.80
CA GLY A 133 -14.31 -7.11 6.46
C GLY A 133 -14.58 -5.84 5.65
N ASN A 134 -15.54 -5.01 6.09
CA ASN A 134 -15.93 -3.72 5.47
C ASN A 134 -16.27 -3.77 3.96
N ASP A 135 -16.56 -4.96 3.43
CA ASP A 135 -16.78 -5.17 1.99
C ASP A 135 -15.61 -4.66 1.13
N GLU A 136 -14.39 -4.87 1.63
CA GLU A 136 -13.15 -4.42 1.01
C GLU A 136 -12.25 -5.58 0.57
N HIS A 137 -11.49 -5.29 -0.47
CA HIS A 137 -10.46 -6.12 -1.07
C HIS A 137 -9.08 -5.55 -0.73
N MET A 138 -8.09 -6.44 -0.69
CA MET A 138 -6.69 -6.05 -0.79
C MET A 138 -6.19 -6.35 -2.19
N ALA A 139 -5.41 -5.43 -2.76
CA ALA A 139 -4.90 -5.55 -4.11
C ALA A 139 -3.40 -5.31 -4.18
N TYR A 140 -2.75 -5.94 -5.15
CA TYR A 140 -1.44 -5.54 -5.63
C TYR A 140 -1.58 -4.96 -7.02
N LEU A 141 -1.12 -3.73 -7.23
CA LEU A 141 -0.97 -3.12 -8.55
C LEU A 141 0.51 -3.14 -8.92
N PHE A 142 0.85 -3.52 -10.15
CA PHE A 142 2.24 -3.69 -10.54
C PHE A 142 2.50 -3.42 -12.02
N ASP A 143 3.71 -2.94 -12.28
CA ASP A 143 4.24 -2.68 -13.62
C ASP A 143 4.84 -3.96 -14.21
N THR A 144 4.18 -4.52 -15.22
CA THR A 144 4.55 -5.78 -15.87
C THR A 144 5.85 -5.69 -16.68
N THR A 145 6.34 -4.49 -16.98
CA THR A 145 7.69 -4.31 -17.56
C THR A 145 8.78 -4.45 -16.50
N ARG A 146 8.41 -4.36 -15.22
CA ARG A 146 9.30 -4.32 -14.07
C ARG A 146 9.31 -5.65 -13.33
N VAL A 147 8.15 -6.22 -13.08
CA VAL A 147 8.01 -7.49 -12.35
C VAL A 147 7.05 -8.43 -13.05
N ALA A 148 7.23 -9.73 -12.82
CA ALA A 148 6.28 -10.76 -13.22
C ALA A 148 5.81 -11.54 -11.99
N LEU A 149 4.64 -12.17 -12.07
CA LEU A 149 4.19 -13.10 -11.04
C LEU A 149 5.09 -14.34 -11.01
N SER A 150 5.40 -14.85 -9.82
CA SER A 150 6.24 -16.03 -9.62
C SER A 150 5.45 -17.29 -9.23
N GLY A 151 4.12 -17.20 -9.17
CA GLY A 151 3.21 -18.35 -9.07
C GLY A 151 2.56 -18.57 -7.70
N LEU A 152 2.94 -17.83 -6.66
CA LEU A 152 2.21 -17.81 -5.39
C LEU A 152 1.21 -16.65 -5.40
N ALA A 153 -0.05 -16.96 -5.13
CA ALA A 153 -1.07 -16.00 -4.73
C ALA A 153 -2.01 -16.73 -3.76
N GLY A 154 -2.16 -16.22 -2.54
CA GLY A 154 -2.99 -16.88 -1.54
C GLY A 154 -3.19 -16.05 -0.28
N GLU A 155 -4.27 -16.35 0.42
CA GLU A 155 -4.59 -15.76 1.71
C GLU A 155 -4.09 -16.66 2.84
N LEU A 156 -3.59 -16.03 3.91
CA LEU A 156 -3.25 -16.73 5.13
C LEU A 156 -4.54 -17.13 5.84
N VAL A 157 -4.78 -18.44 5.88
CA VAL A 157 -5.83 -19.06 6.68
C VAL A 157 -5.21 -19.71 7.90
N VAL A 158 -5.93 -19.65 9.01
CA VAL A 158 -5.46 -20.25 10.26
C VAL A 158 -5.76 -21.75 10.28
N PRO A 159 -4.76 -22.63 10.46
CA PRO A 159 -4.95 -24.06 10.57
C PRO A 159 -5.45 -24.45 11.96
N ASP A 160 -6.02 -25.65 12.09
CA ASP A 160 -6.56 -26.15 13.37
C ASP A 160 -5.47 -26.29 14.45
N GLU A 161 -4.21 -26.49 14.06
CA GLU A 161 -3.03 -26.58 14.95
C GLU A 161 -2.47 -25.21 15.38
N ALA A 162 -3.30 -24.15 15.35
CA ALA A 162 -2.85 -22.80 15.67
C ALA A 162 -2.20 -22.66 17.05
N GLU A 163 -2.51 -23.55 18.00
CA GLU A 163 -1.83 -23.59 19.31
C GLU A 163 -0.29 -23.61 19.20
N GLU A 164 0.27 -24.22 18.16
CA GLU A 164 1.71 -24.27 17.90
C GLU A 164 2.32 -22.89 17.60
N PHE A 165 1.50 -21.94 17.14
CA PHE A 165 1.90 -20.55 16.87
C PHE A 165 1.60 -19.61 18.04
N GLY A 166 1.25 -20.14 19.21
CA GLY A 166 1.03 -19.36 20.44
C GLY A 166 -0.37 -18.78 20.57
N PHE A 167 -1.35 -19.38 19.90
CA PHE A 167 -2.76 -19.02 20.03
C PHE A 167 -3.47 -19.98 21.00
N ASP A 168 -4.47 -19.53 21.74
CA ASP A 168 -5.19 -20.41 22.67
C ASP A 168 -6.16 -21.34 21.91
N ALA A 169 -6.45 -22.50 22.50
CA ALA A 169 -7.47 -23.43 22.00
C ALA A 169 -8.82 -22.69 21.80
N GLY A 170 -9.24 -22.53 20.54
CA GLY A 170 -10.47 -21.79 20.21
C GLY A 170 -10.31 -20.26 20.10
N SER A 171 -9.09 -19.71 20.14
CA SER A 171 -8.79 -18.33 19.72
C SER A 171 -9.28 -18.04 18.30
N PHE A 172 -9.42 -19.09 17.47
CA PHE A 172 -9.84 -19.00 16.07
C PHE A 172 -11.19 -19.62 15.75
N LYS A 173 -12.14 -19.58 16.70
CA LYS A 173 -13.55 -19.77 16.32
C LYS A 173 -14.05 -18.72 15.30
N LYS A 174 -13.22 -17.72 14.96
CA LYS A 174 -13.42 -16.72 13.90
C LYS A 174 -12.17 -16.68 13.01
N GLN A 175 -12.38 -16.67 11.69
CA GLN A 175 -11.33 -16.35 10.71
C GLN A 175 -10.81 -14.91 10.95
N PHE A 176 -9.64 -14.56 10.39
CA PHE A 176 -9.23 -13.15 10.35
C PHE A 176 -10.35 -12.33 9.71
N ALA A 177 -10.61 -11.12 10.23
CA ALA A 177 -11.58 -10.24 9.59
C ALA A 177 -11.17 -9.89 8.15
N ARG A 178 -9.84 -9.81 7.93
CA ARG A 178 -9.18 -9.62 6.63
C ARG A 178 -7.94 -10.50 6.61
N ASN A 179 -7.99 -11.61 5.89
CA ASN A 179 -6.85 -12.54 5.84
C ASN A 179 -5.63 -11.85 5.21
N PRO A 180 -4.42 -11.95 5.79
CA PRO A 180 -3.22 -11.45 5.13
C PRO A 180 -3.08 -12.03 3.72
N TYR A 181 -2.84 -11.18 2.73
CA TYR A 181 -2.79 -11.58 1.32
C TYR A 181 -1.35 -11.64 0.82
N ALA A 182 -0.92 -12.81 0.36
CA ALA A 182 0.43 -13.06 -0.09
C ALA A 182 0.51 -13.27 -1.60
N VAL A 183 1.42 -12.57 -2.27
CA VAL A 183 1.71 -12.74 -3.71
C VAL A 183 3.22 -12.79 -3.92
N SER A 184 3.70 -13.75 -4.73
CA SER A 184 5.10 -13.78 -5.17
C SER A 184 5.31 -13.10 -6.51
N PHE A 185 6.34 -12.27 -6.55
CA PHE A 185 6.83 -11.57 -7.71
C PHE A 185 8.26 -11.98 -8.01
N ARG A 186 8.65 -11.85 -9.27
CA ARG A 186 10.00 -12.09 -9.75
C ARG A 186 10.46 -10.95 -10.63
N THR A 187 11.72 -10.60 -10.48
CA THR A 187 12.46 -9.60 -11.25
C THR A 187 13.85 -10.14 -11.49
N ARG A 188 14.24 -10.33 -12.76
CA ARG A 188 15.47 -11.07 -13.12
C ARG A 188 15.53 -12.41 -12.36
N ASP A 189 16.60 -12.64 -11.61
CA ASP A 189 16.85 -13.84 -10.80
C ASP A 189 16.46 -13.67 -9.33
N THR A 190 15.74 -12.60 -8.99
CA THR A 190 15.27 -12.35 -7.63
C THR A 190 13.77 -12.57 -7.52
N THR A 191 13.38 -13.48 -6.62
CA THR A 191 11.99 -13.69 -6.23
C THR A 191 11.74 -13.09 -4.86
N PHE A 192 10.60 -12.41 -4.71
CA PHE A 192 10.14 -11.86 -3.44
C PHE A 192 8.65 -12.08 -3.27
N ILE A 193 8.26 -12.35 -2.04
CA ILE A 193 6.89 -12.55 -1.59
C ILE A 193 6.53 -11.30 -0.80
N LEU A 194 5.44 -10.67 -1.23
CA LEU A 194 4.82 -9.57 -0.51
C LEU A 194 3.62 -10.13 0.23
N VAL A 195 3.52 -9.83 1.53
CA VAL A 195 2.37 -10.18 2.36
C VAL A 195 1.74 -8.89 2.88
N THR A 196 0.56 -8.53 2.36
CA THR A 196 -0.18 -7.35 2.79
C THR A 196 -1.13 -7.68 3.92
N THR A 197 -1.15 -6.87 4.96
CA THR A 197 -2.08 -6.97 6.10
C THR A 197 -2.94 -5.71 6.22
N HIS A 198 -4.16 -5.88 6.73
CA HIS A 198 -5.00 -4.77 7.18
C HIS A 198 -5.65 -5.15 8.52
N ILE A 199 -4.94 -4.88 9.63
CA ILE A 199 -5.34 -5.30 10.98
C ILE A 199 -6.48 -4.43 11.49
N ASP A 200 -7.44 -5.00 12.20
CA ASP A 200 -8.57 -4.24 12.76
C ASP A 200 -8.14 -3.21 13.82
N TYR A 201 -8.95 -2.17 13.99
CA TYR A 201 -8.76 -1.14 15.02
C TYR A 201 -9.23 -1.60 16.42
N GLY A 202 -9.98 -2.70 16.53
CA GLY A 202 -10.76 -3.17 17.69
C GLY A 202 -10.04 -3.36 19.05
N ASP A 203 -10.55 -4.25 19.90
CA ASP A 203 -10.02 -4.38 21.27
C ASP A 203 -8.56 -4.85 21.26
N VAL A 204 -7.68 -4.07 21.88
CA VAL A 204 -6.22 -4.31 21.86
C VAL A 204 -5.88 -5.69 22.43
N ASP A 205 -6.52 -6.08 23.53
CA ASP A 205 -6.15 -7.29 24.27
C ASP A 205 -6.75 -8.55 23.68
N LYS A 206 -8.00 -8.47 23.20
CA LYS A 206 -8.76 -9.63 22.75
C LYS A 206 -8.63 -9.92 21.27
N GLU A 207 -8.46 -8.88 20.46
CA GLU A 207 -8.53 -9.00 19.00
C GLU A 207 -7.13 -8.79 18.40
N ARG A 208 -6.53 -7.64 18.67
CA ARG A 208 -5.34 -7.17 17.92
C ARG A 208 -4.03 -7.81 18.35
N LEU A 209 -3.79 -7.96 19.66
CA LEU A 209 -2.53 -8.53 20.16
C LEU A 209 -2.32 -10.01 19.78
N PRO A 210 -3.31 -10.91 19.96
CA PRO A 210 -3.17 -12.29 19.52
C PRO A 210 -2.91 -12.37 18.01
N GLU A 211 -3.69 -11.64 17.21
CA GLU A 211 -3.54 -11.60 15.75
C GLU A 211 -2.14 -11.16 15.32
N LEU A 212 -1.63 -10.05 15.86
CA LEU A 212 -0.29 -9.54 15.53
C LEU A 212 0.83 -10.50 15.89
N ARG A 213 0.82 -11.10 17.10
CA ARG A 213 1.83 -12.09 17.50
C ARG A 213 1.82 -13.31 16.58
N GLY A 214 0.60 -13.73 16.26
CA GLY A 214 0.32 -14.78 15.33
C GLY A 214 0.94 -14.61 13.97
N ILE A 215 0.61 -13.48 13.34
CA ILE A 215 1.15 -13.08 12.05
C ILE A 215 2.69 -13.01 12.14
N ALA A 216 3.24 -12.37 13.17
CA ALA A 216 4.69 -12.24 13.32
C ALA A 216 5.40 -13.62 13.39
N ARG A 217 4.88 -14.56 14.17
CA ARG A 217 5.43 -15.93 14.28
C ARG A 217 5.29 -16.74 13.00
N TRP A 218 4.14 -16.62 12.34
CA TRP A 218 3.91 -17.26 11.05
C TRP A 218 4.89 -16.75 10.00
N MET A 219 5.05 -15.43 9.91
CA MET A 219 5.97 -14.79 8.96
C MET A 219 7.42 -15.22 9.20
N GLN A 220 7.84 -15.34 10.47
CA GLN A 220 9.19 -15.83 10.81
C GLN A 220 9.42 -17.25 10.30
N SER A 221 8.47 -18.15 10.59
CA SER A 221 8.52 -19.54 10.17
C SER A 221 8.50 -19.68 8.65
N TRP A 222 7.66 -18.88 7.99
CA TRP A 222 7.54 -18.89 6.53
C TRP A 222 8.80 -18.35 5.85
N ALA A 223 9.31 -17.20 6.28
CA ALA A 223 10.54 -16.63 5.76
C ALA A 223 11.72 -17.61 5.89
N ALA A 224 11.83 -18.32 7.02
CA ALA A 224 12.86 -19.34 7.23
C ALA A 224 12.75 -20.54 6.28
N ARG A 225 11.52 -20.93 5.90
CA ARG A 225 11.26 -22.00 4.93
C ARG A 225 11.56 -21.56 3.50
N GLU A 226 11.10 -20.37 3.11
CA GLU A 226 11.27 -19.80 1.76
C GLU A 226 12.71 -19.43 1.44
N ARG A 227 13.51 -19.12 2.47
CA ARG A 227 14.95 -18.90 2.32
C ARG A 227 15.66 -20.04 1.58
N ARG A 228 15.20 -21.30 1.75
CA ARG A 228 15.76 -22.48 1.06
C ARG A 228 15.63 -22.41 -0.47
N TRP A 229 14.68 -21.62 -0.97
CA TRP A 229 14.41 -21.39 -2.38
C TRP A 229 14.92 -20.03 -2.86
N HIS A 230 15.71 -19.31 -2.05
CA HIS A 230 16.16 -17.94 -2.33
C HIS A 230 15.02 -16.94 -2.54
N HIS A 231 13.88 -17.19 -1.91
CA HIS A 231 12.73 -16.28 -1.94
C HIS A 231 12.81 -15.31 -0.75
N ASN A 232 12.72 -14.02 -1.05
CA ASN A 232 12.61 -12.95 -0.07
C ASN A 232 11.17 -12.84 0.45
N LEU A 233 10.96 -12.56 1.73
CA LEU A 233 9.61 -12.30 2.28
C LEU A 233 9.58 -10.93 2.95
N ILE A 234 8.65 -10.10 2.51
CA ILE A 234 8.42 -8.74 3.01
C ILE A 234 6.95 -8.65 3.43
N VAL A 235 6.72 -8.13 4.63
CA VAL A 235 5.37 -7.86 5.14
C VAL A 235 5.13 -6.36 5.08
N LEU A 236 3.95 -5.96 4.62
CA LEU A 236 3.59 -4.56 4.45
C LEU A 236 2.09 -4.36 4.64
N GLY A 237 1.64 -3.10 4.73
CA GLY A 237 0.22 -2.79 4.85
C GLY A 237 -0.09 -1.92 6.06
N ASP A 238 -1.39 -1.84 6.35
CA ASP A 238 -1.93 -1.14 7.50
C ASP A 238 -2.02 -2.09 8.69
N PHE A 239 -1.10 -1.97 9.65
CA PHE A 239 -1.11 -2.79 10.87
C PHE A 239 -1.91 -2.13 12.00
N ASN A 240 -2.49 -0.96 11.74
CA ASN A 240 -3.16 -0.11 12.72
C ASN A 240 -2.31 0.19 13.97
N LEU A 241 -0.98 0.03 13.92
CA LEU A 241 -0.11 0.30 15.08
C LEU A 241 -0.22 1.76 15.50
N GLU A 242 -0.20 2.02 16.81
CA GLU A 242 -0.46 3.37 17.32
C GLU A 242 0.82 4.20 17.39
N ARG A 243 1.89 3.60 17.93
CA ARG A 243 3.18 4.24 18.18
C ARG A 243 4.26 3.19 18.44
N THR A 244 5.51 3.57 18.30
CA THR A 244 6.63 2.71 18.71
C THR A 244 6.63 2.47 20.23
N GLY A 245 7.12 1.31 20.65
CA GLY A 245 7.21 0.93 22.06
C GLY A 245 5.87 0.70 22.78
N ASN A 246 4.73 0.67 22.07
CA ASN A 246 3.48 0.18 22.65
C ASN A 246 3.39 -1.35 22.52
N ARG A 247 2.44 -1.97 23.23
CA ARG A 247 2.30 -3.43 23.27
C ARG A 247 2.08 -4.06 21.89
N LEU A 248 1.37 -3.36 21.00
CA LEU A 248 1.10 -3.82 19.64
C LEU A 248 2.37 -3.82 18.78
N TYR A 249 3.15 -2.73 18.87
CA TYR A 249 4.44 -2.63 18.19
C TYR A 249 5.43 -3.69 18.71
N GLU A 250 5.51 -3.87 20.03
CA GLU A 250 6.34 -4.91 20.62
C GLU A 250 5.93 -6.31 20.15
N ALA A 251 4.63 -6.61 20.09
CA ALA A 251 4.12 -7.86 19.55
C ALA A 251 4.44 -8.07 18.06
N PHE A 252 4.51 -6.98 17.29
CA PHE A 252 4.90 -7.03 15.88
C PHE A 252 6.40 -7.36 15.71
N VAL A 253 7.27 -6.74 16.51
CA VAL A 253 8.73 -6.89 16.39
C VAL A 253 9.33 -8.03 17.23
N GLU A 254 8.58 -8.63 18.17
CA GLU A 254 9.10 -9.63 19.13
C GLU A 254 9.74 -10.86 18.45
N THR A 255 9.33 -11.18 17.22
CA THR A 255 9.84 -12.32 16.44
C THR A 255 11.02 -11.95 15.53
N GLY A 256 11.47 -10.70 15.57
CA GLY A 256 12.59 -10.20 14.75
C GLY A 256 12.19 -9.59 13.42
N LEU A 257 10.89 -9.31 13.19
CA LEU A 257 10.48 -8.36 12.15
C LEU A 257 11.06 -6.99 12.48
N GLU A 258 11.68 -6.36 11.48
CA GLU A 258 12.31 -5.06 11.61
C GLU A 258 11.68 -4.08 10.64
N VAL A 259 11.20 -2.95 11.17
CA VAL A 259 10.88 -1.77 10.35
C VAL A 259 12.20 -1.02 10.12
N PRO A 260 12.66 -0.88 8.86
CA PRO A 260 13.95 -0.26 8.57
C PRO A 260 14.00 1.18 9.11
N PHE A 261 15.17 1.58 9.62
CA PHE A 261 15.36 2.89 10.26
C PHE A 261 14.91 4.06 9.37
N VAL A 262 15.16 3.97 8.05
CA VAL A 262 14.76 4.99 7.08
C VAL A 262 13.26 5.30 7.13
N LEU A 263 12.42 4.32 7.48
CA LEU A 263 10.98 4.54 7.60
C LEU A 263 10.58 5.06 8.97
N GLN A 264 11.35 4.83 10.04
CA GLN A 264 10.91 5.13 11.41
C GLN A 264 10.66 6.62 11.67
N SER A 265 11.32 7.51 10.93
CA SER A 265 11.22 8.96 11.06
C SER A 265 10.13 9.62 10.21
N HIS A 266 9.17 8.87 9.67
CA HIS A 266 8.13 9.42 8.79
C HIS A 266 6.71 9.28 9.35
N PRO A 267 5.88 10.34 9.27
CA PRO A 267 4.47 10.26 9.66
C PRO A 267 3.71 9.34 8.70
N ARG A 268 3.01 8.33 9.24
CA ARG A 268 2.25 7.39 8.39
C ARG A 268 0.95 7.97 7.87
N THR A 269 0.33 8.86 8.63
CA THR A 269 -0.94 9.50 8.26
C THR A 269 -0.85 11.01 8.25
N ILE A 270 -1.83 11.63 7.58
CA ILE A 270 -2.00 13.08 7.58
C ILE A 270 -2.30 13.64 8.97
N TYR A 271 -2.64 12.80 9.96
CA TYR A 271 -2.93 13.22 11.34
C TYR A 271 -1.71 13.20 12.25
N ALA A 272 -0.67 12.43 11.88
CA ALA A 272 0.58 12.39 12.63
C ALA A 272 1.30 13.74 12.62
N ARG A 273 2.06 14.01 13.69
CA ARG A 273 2.90 15.21 13.78
C ARG A 273 4.25 14.91 13.15
N ALA A 274 4.67 15.71 12.19
CA ALA A 274 5.99 15.54 11.55
C ALA A 274 7.17 15.62 12.53
N SER A 275 7.01 16.33 13.66
CA SER A 275 8.03 16.42 14.70
C SER A 275 8.11 15.20 15.62
N GLU A 276 7.09 14.35 15.62
CA GLU A 276 6.93 13.19 16.50
C GLU A 276 6.23 12.03 15.74
N PRO A 277 6.75 11.63 14.57
CA PRO A 277 6.08 10.71 13.65
C PRO A 277 5.80 9.32 14.26
N GLU A 278 6.59 8.94 15.25
CA GLU A 278 6.54 7.65 15.94
C GLU A 278 5.55 7.60 17.11
N LYS A 279 4.98 8.75 17.53
CA LYS A 279 4.21 8.86 18.77
C LYS A 279 2.71 8.67 18.62
N ALA A 280 2.17 8.77 17.40
CA ALA A 280 0.75 8.59 17.13
C ALA A 280 0.50 8.25 15.66
N SER A 281 -0.58 7.51 15.40
CA SER A 281 -1.02 7.09 14.07
C SER A 281 0.08 6.41 13.25
N TYR A 282 0.86 5.54 13.88
CA TYR A 282 1.98 4.82 13.28
C TYR A 282 1.52 3.55 12.54
N HIS A 283 0.44 3.64 11.76
CA HIS A 283 -0.33 2.50 11.30
C HIS A 283 0.41 1.63 10.27
N ASP A 284 0.88 2.24 9.18
CA ASP A 284 1.45 1.53 8.04
C ASP A 284 2.90 1.10 8.27
N GLN A 285 3.23 -0.12 7.85
CA GLN A 285 4.59 -0.66 7.94
C GLN A 285 5.03 -1.30 6.63
N ILE A 286 6.34 -1.32 6.42
CA ILE A 286 7.05 -2.26 5.54
C ILE A 286 8.15 -2.85 6.40
N ALA A 287 8.18 -4.17 6.55
CA ALA A 287 9.08 -4.87 7.44
C ALA A 287 9.54 -6.21 6.86
N TRP A 288 10.71 -6.64 7.30
CA TRP A 288 11.27 -7.95 6.98
C TRP A 288 12.18 -8.39 8.11
N PHE A 289 12.60 -9.66 8.09
CA PHE A 289 13.64 -10.14 8.99
C PHE A 289 15.00 -9.72 8.45
N SER A 290 15.83 -9.07 9.26
CA SER A 290 17.17 -8.60 8.84
C SER A 290 18.29 -9.58 9.19
N LYS A 291 18.01 -10.57 10.05
CA LYS A 291 19.01 -11.47 10.63
C LYS A 291 18.56 -12.93 10.62
N GLY A 292 19.54 -13.83 10.73
CA GLY A 292 19.31 -15.26 10.86
C GLY A 292 18.77 -15.92 9.59
N ASN A 293 18.14 -17.09 9.77
CA ASN A 293 17.64 -17.91 8.67
C ASN A 293 16.35 -17.38 8.03
N ALA A 294 15.77 -16.30 8.54
CA ALA A 294 14.62 -15.62 7.93
C ALA A 294 15.04 -14.38 7.12
N ALA A 295 16.33 -14.00 7.15
CA ALA A 295 16.78 -12.76 6.56
C ALA A 295 16.53 -12.67 5.05
N LEU A 296 16.32 -11.45 4.54
CA LEU A 296 16.36 -11.20 3.09
C LEU A 296 17.70 -11.66 2.49
N ILE A 297 17.67 -12.07 1.23
CA ILE A 297 18.82 -12.46 0.42
C ILE A 297 18.79 -11.67 -0.88
N GLY A 298 19.88 -10.94 -1.14
CA GLY A 298 20.06 -10.27 -2.44
C GLY A 298 19.24 -9.01 -2.63
N LEU A 299 18.43 -8.61 -1.64
CA LEU A 299 17.80 -7.29 -1.60
C LEU A 299 18.56 -6.40 -0.63
N GLU A 300 19.23 -5.38 -1.16
CA GLU A 300 19.89 -4.35 -0.35
C GLU A 300 18.98 -3.12 -0.29
N LEU A 301 18.55 -2.71 0.90
CA LEU A 301 17.81 -1.48 1.08
C LEU A 301 18.70 -0.29 0.73
N THR A 302 18.29 0.53 -0.24
CA THR A 302 19.02 1.74 -0.64
C THR A 302 18.37 3.02 -0.18
N ASP A 303 17.03 3.04 -0.15
CA ASP A 303 16.27 4.21 0.24
C ASP A 303 14.86 3.83 0.70
N GLY A 304 14.13 4.77 1.27
CA GLY A 304 12.73 4.61 1.62
C GLY A 304 12.16 5.90 2.21
N GLY A 305 10.84 5.97 2.28
CA GLY A 305 10.19 7.13 2.86
C GLY A 305 8.68 7.09 2.67
N ILE A 306 8.09 8.28 2.67
CA ILE A 306 6.67 8.47 2.39
C ILE A 306 6.47 9.43 1.21
N VAL A 307 5.28 9.40 0.65
CA VAL A 307 4.77 10.49 -0.20
C VAL A 307 3.81 11.35 0.63
N GLU A 308 4.21 12.59 0.88
CA GLU A 308 3.34 13.55 1.55
C GLU A 308 2.23 14.02 0.60
N ILE A 309 0.97 13.81 0.99
CA ILE A 309 -0.21 14.17 0.17
C ILE A 309 -0.93 15.42 0.71
N TRP A 310 -1.05 15.54 2.03
CA TRP A 310 -1.67 16.68 2.69
C TRP A 310 -0.78 17.92 2.59
N GLY A 311 -1.37 19.07 2.24
CA GLY A 311 -0.64 20.32 2.01
C GLY A 311 0.02 20.41 0.62
N ARG A 312 -0.08 19.36 -0.21
CA ARG A 312 0.41 19.36 -1.60
C ARG A 312 -0.69 19.29 -2.64
N LEU A 313 -1.76 18.57 -2.33
CA LEU A 313 -2.89 18.35 -3.22
C LEU A 313 -4.15 19.06 -2.69
N LEU A 314 -4.99 19.52 -3.62
CA LEU A 314 -6.33 20.07 -3.34
C LEU A 314 -6.34 21.29 -2.39
N ASN A 315 -5.23 22.03 -2.32
CA ASN A 315 -5.06 23.12 -1.35
C ASN A 315 -6.01 24.31 -1.61
N ASP A 316 -6.34 24.56 -2.87
CA ASP A 316 -7.28 25.59 -3.30
C ASP A 316 -8.72 25.34 -2.82
N LEU A 317 -9.06 24.11 -2.46
CA LEU A 317 -10.40 23.74 -2.00
C LEU A 317 -10.65 24.03 -0.51
N GLY A 318 -9.64 24.47 0.26
CA GLY A 318 -9.79 24.83 1.68
C GLY A 318 -10.32 23.69 2.54
N LEU A 319 -9.96 22.44 2.21
CA LEU A 319 -10.48 21.25 2.86
C LEU A 319 -10.00 21.13 4.30
N THR A 320 -10.77 20.42 5.13
CA THR A 320 -10.25 19.84 6.37
C THR A 320 -9.56 18.51 6.05
N LYS A 321 -8.66 18.02 6.92
CA LYS A 321 -8.01 16.71 6.76
C LYS A 321 -9.03 15.57 6.53
N ARG A 322 -10.13 15.58 7.29
CA ARG A 322 -11.22 14.60 7.13
C ARG A 322 -11.85 14.65 5.73
N ASN A 323 -12.11 15.84 5.19
CA ASN A 323 -12.70 15.98 3.85
C ASN A 323 -11.70 15.64 2.73
N PHE A 324 -10.41 15.82 2.99
CA PHE A 324 -9.34 15.40 2.09
C PHE A 324 -9.18 13.87 2.06
N ALA A 325 -9.28 13.20 3.21
CA ALA A 325 -9.17 11.75 3.30
C ALA A 325 -10.14 11.02 2.36
N PHE A 326 -11.41 11.47 2.30
CA PHE A 326 -12.42 10.91 1.38
C PHE A 326 -12.15 11.16 -0.12
N ARG A 327 -11.17 12.01 -0.46
CA ARG A 327 -10.82 12.35 -1.84
C ARG A 327 -9.53 11.68 -2.29
N ILE A 328 -8.53 11.65 -1.42
CA ILE A 328 -7.22 11.06 -1.70
C ILE A 328 -6.98 9.88 -0.75
N SER A 329 -6.56 10.18 0.48
CA SER A 329 -6.37 9.24 1.59
C SER A 329 -5.99 10.02 2.85
N ASP A 330 -6.20 9.44 4.03
CA ASP A 330 -5.57 9.87 5.28
C ASP A 330 -4.22 9.18 5.56
N HIS A 331 -3.85 8.17 4.80
CA HIS A 331 -2.55 7.50 4.86
C HIS A 331 -1.62 8.06 3.78
N HIS A 332 -0.36 8.25 4.15
CA HIS A 332 0.71 8.54 3.21
C HIS A 332 1.18 7.23 2.57
N PRO A 333 1.38 7.15 1.24
CA PRO A 333 2.06 6.02 0.62
C PRO A 333 3.43 5.83 1.26
N LEU A 334 3.68 4.65 1.83
CA LEU A 334 4.95 4.25 2.43
C LEU A 334 5.71 3.40 1.43
N TRP A 335 7.00 3.63 1.23
CA TRP A 335 7.76 2.98 0.16
C TRP A 335 9.22 2.70 0.53
N VAL A 336 9.81 1.72 -0.14
CA VAL A 336 11.24 1.36 -0.07
C VAL A 336 11.82 1.12 -1.46
N GLU A 337 13.10 1.43 -1.62
CA GLU A 337 13.91 1.08 -2.77
C GLU A 337 14.89 -0.03 -2.38
N PHE A 338 14.87 -1.12 -3.14
CA PHE A 338 15.90 -2.16 -3.06
C PHE A 338 16.79 -2.15 -4.29
N ARG A 339 18.08 -2.31 -4.08
CA ARG A 339 19.03 -2.71 -5.12
C ARG A 339 19.02 -4.23 -5.23
N LEU A 340 18.94 -4.71 -6.47
CA LEU A 340 19.05 -6.13 -6.81
C LEU A 340 20.52 -6.59 -6.81
N PRO A 341 20.79 -7.90 -6.69
CA PRO A 341 22.14 -8.41 -6.86
C PRO A 341 22.66 -8.04 -8.25
N GLN A 342 23.93 -7.65 -8.35
CA GLN A 342 24.57 -7.56 -9.65
C GLN A 342 24.89 -8.98 -10.13
N ASP A 343 24.64 -9.25 -11.42
CA ASP A 343 25.04 -10.51 -12.03
C ASP A 343 26.55 -10.65 -11.87
N VAL A 344 26.98 -11.60 -11.02
CA VAL A 344 28.37 -12.05 -11.01
C VAL A 344 28.53 -12.92 -12.25
N THR A 345 28.68 -12.27 -13.40
CA THR A 345 29.13 -12.92 -14.62
C THR A 345 30.61 -13.26 -14.41
N GLY A 346 30.84 -14.51 -14.00
CA GLY A 346 32.15 -15.18 -14.07
C GLY A 346 32.38 -15.79 -15.44
#